data_AF-C6HH63-F1
#
_entry.id   AF-C6HH63-F1
#
_cell.length_a   1.000
_cell.length_b   1.000
_cell.length_c   1.000
_cell.angle_alpha   90.00
_cell.angle_beta   90.00
_cell.angle_gamma   90.00
#
_symmetry.space_group_name_H-M   'P 1'
#
loop_
_entity.id
_entity.type
_entity.pdbx_description
1 polymer ?
#
loop_
_entity_poly.entity_id
_entity_poly.type
_entity_poly.pdbx_seq_one_letter_code
_entity_poly.pdbx_strand_id
1 'polypeptide(L)' 'MGDAHVYLDHIEALQEQLTREPVEFPELIIKRDDRGSGIMDGWKEEEFEVVGYKPHKGIKMKMSV' A
#
# COMPACT_ATOMS: atom_id res chain seq x y z
N MET A 1 -11.84 -13.63 0.21
CA MET A 1 -12.59 -12.62 0.99
C MET A 1 -13.95 -13.22 1.33
N GLY A 2 -14.44 -13.08 2.56
CA GLY A 2 -15.76 -13.57 2.97
C GLY A 2 -16.86 -12.54 2.68
N ASP A 3 -16.78 -11.39 3.35
CA ASP A 3 -17.58 -10.20 3.04
C ASP A 3 -16.66 -9.11 2.48
N ALA A 4 -17.01 -8.57 1.31
CA ALA A 4 -16.34 -7.45 0.67
C ALA A 4 -17.39 -6.37 0.40
N HIS A 5 -17.32 -5.25 1.12
CA HIS A 5 -18.29 -4.16 1.02
C HIS A 5 -17.61 -2.80 0.96
N VAL A 6 -18.39 -1.79 0.59
CA VAL A 6 -18.00 -0.38 0.48
C VAL A 6 -18.88 0.44 1.41
N TYR A 7 -18.28 1.28 2.24
CA TYR A 7 -19.03 2.23 3.07
C TYR A 7 -19.66 3.33 2.21
N LEU A 8 -20.85 3.78 2.59
CA LEU A 8 -21.60 4.78 1.82
C LEU A 8 -20.84 6.10 1.67
N ASP A 9 -20.03 6.48 2.66
CA ASP A 9 -19.20 7.68 2.66
C ASP A 9 -17.89 7.51 1.84
N HIS A 10 -17.62 6.33 1.30
CA HIS A 10 -16.46 6.06 0.42
C HIS A 10 -16.83 6.01 -1.06
N ILE A 11 -18.11 6.04 -1.42
CA ILE A 11 -18.57 5.84 -2.81
C ILE A 11 -17.96 6.88 -3.76
N GLU A 12 -18.08 8.17 -3.46
CA GLU A 12 -17.57 9.25 -4.31
C GLU A 12 -16.05 9.18 -4.46
N ALA A 13 -15.34 8.90 -3.35
CA ALA A 13 -13.89 8.77 -3.32
C ALA A 13 -13.39 7.59 -4.18
N LEU A 14 -14.08 6.44 -4.12
CA LEU A 14 -13.76 5.28 -4.94
C LEU A 14 -14.10 5.50 -6.41
N GLN A 15 -15.20 6.20 -6.72
CA GLN A 15 -15.51 6.59 -8.09
C GLN A 15 -14.42 7.47 -8.69
N GLU A 16 -13.91 8.46 -7.95
CA GLU A 16 -12.74 9.24 -8.38
C GLU A 16 -11.52 8.34 -8.61
N GLN A 17 -11.24 7.42 -7.70
CA GLN A 17 -10.11 6.49 -7.82
C GLN A 17 -10.20 5.62 -9.08
N LEU A 18 -11.39 5.14 -9.43
CA LEU A 18 -11.63 4.31 -10.62
C LEU A 18 -11.39 5.04 -11.93
N THR A 19 -11.43 6.37 -11.96
CA THR A 19 -11.10 7.17 -13.16
C THR A 19 -9.59 7.30 -13.41
N ARG A 20 -8.75 6.91 -12.46
CA ARG A 20 -7.29 7.07 -12.56
C ARG A 20 -6.68 5.88 -13.26
N GLU A 21 -5.82 6.14 -14.24
CA GLU A 21 -5.07 5.08 -14.91
C GLU A 21 -4.04 4.44 -13.97
N PRO A 22 -3.96 3.11 -13.89
CA PRO A 22 -2.93 2.43 -13.12
C PRO A 22 -1.52 2.82 -13.58
N VAL A 23 -0.62 3.02 -12.62
CA VAL A 23 0.81 3.25 -12.86
C VAL A 23 1.58 1.96 -12.58
N GLU A 24 2.84 1.91 -13.01
CA GLU A 24 3.73 0.80 -12.70
C GLU A 24 3.85 0.56 -11.19
N PHE A 25 3.91 -0.72 -10.81
CA PHE A 25 4.14 -1.10 -9.43
C PHE A 25 5.56 -0.71 -8.99
N PRO A 26 5.74 -0.30 -7.72
CA PRO A 26 7.07 -0.14 -7.16
C PRO A 26 7.75 -1.49 -6.95
N GLU A 27 9.06 -1.45 -6.77
CA GLU A 27 9.85 -2.57 -6.28
C GLU A 27 10.16 -2.39 -4.79
N LEU A 28 10.02 -3.46 -4.00
CA LEU A 28 10.45 -3.48 -2.61
C LEU A 28 11.79 -4.23 -2.51
N ILE A 29 12.85 -3.50 -2.21
CA ILE A 29 14.20 -4.03 -2.02
C ILE A 29 14.42 -4.28 -0.54
N ILE A 30 14.89 -5.48 -0.22
CA ILE A 30 15.35 -5.84 1.12
C ILE A 30 16.87 -5.69 1.13
N LYS A 31 17.37 -4.66 1.83
CA LYS A 31 18.80 -4.31 1.89
C LYS A 31 19.61 -5.21 2.83
N ARG A 32 18.93 -5.95 3.69
CA ARG A 32 19.55 -6.82 4.68
C ARG A 32 20.19 -8.04 4.00
N ASP A 33 21.52 -8.13 4.09
CA ASP A 33 22.32 -9.17 3.39
C ASP A 33 21.90 -10.60 3.75
N ASP A 34 21.55 -10.84 5.01
CA ASP A 34 21.18 -12.16 5.51
C ASP A 34 19.68 -12.49 5.32
N ARG A 35 18.90 -11.55 4.75
CA ARG A 35 17.44 -11.64 4.54
C ARG A 35 16.67 -12.14 5.76
N GLY A 36 17.17 -11.85 6.95
CA GLY A 36 16.59 -12.27 8.22
C GLY A 36 16.98 -13.66 8.69
N SER A 37 17.77 -14.45 7.95
CA SER A 37 18.33 -15.75 8.40
C SER A 37 17.34 -16.71 9.09
N GLY A 38 16.05 -16.66 8.75
CA GLY A 38 14.98 -17.45 9.40
C GLY A 38 14.41 -16.87 10.70
N ILE A 39 14.80 -15.66 11.09
CA ILE A 39 14.29 -14.90 12.23
C ILE A 39 13.28 -13.85 11.72
N MET A 40 12.04 -13.92 12.19
CA MET A 40 10.98 -12.99 11.80
C MET A 40 10.98 -11.69 12.63
N ASP A 41 11.62 -11.68 13.79
CA ASP A 41 11.67 -10.51 14.67
C ASP A 41 12.92 -9.66 14.43
N GLY A 42 12.83 -8.37 14.78
CA GLY A 42 13.98 -7.45 14.79
C GLY A 42 14.31 -6.81 13.44
N TRP A 43 13.38 -6.85 12.48
CA TRP A 43 13.47 -6.05 11.27
C TRP A 43 13.32 -4.56 11.57
N LYS A 44 14.06 -3.73 10.83
CA LYS A 44 13.97 -2.28 10.93
C LYS A 44 13.48 -1.67 9.64
N GLU A 45 12.90 -0.48 9.73
CA GLU A 45 12.34 0.23 8.57
C GLU A 45 13.40 0.55 7.51
N GLU A 46 14.64 0.82 7.92
CA GLU A 46 15.73 1.22 7.02
C GLU A 46 16.27 0.04 6.19
N GLU A 47 15.92 -1.20 6.57
CA GLU A 47 16.26 -2.42 5.85
C GLU A 47 15.38 -2.64 4.61
N PHE A 48 14.29 -1.88 4.50
CA PHE A 48 13.38 -1.91 3.36
C PHE A 48 13.52 -0.62 2.55
N GLU A 49 13.61 -0.76 1.24
CA GLU A 49 13.63 0.36 0.32
C GLU A 49 12.57 0.17 -0.76
N VAL A 50 11.72 1.18 -0.92
CA VAL A 50 10.70 1.19 -1.96
C VAL A 50 11.22 2.03 -3.13
N VAL A 51 11.46 1.38 -4.27
CA VAL A 51 11.98 2.03 -5.48
C VAL A 51 10.87 2.16 -6.51
N GLY A 52 10.82 3.31 -7.19
CA GLY A 52 9.88 3.52 -8.29
C GLY A 52 8.43 3.81 -7.88
N TYR A 53 8.15 4.07 -6.60
CA TYR A 53 6.79 4.37 -6.13
C TYR A 53 6.32 5.75 -6.59
N LYS A 54 5.38 5.76 -7.55
CA LYS A 54 4.79 6.98 -8.12
C LYS A 54 3.26 6.98 -7.98
N PRO A 55 2.73 7.01 -6.75
CA PRO A 55 1.29 6.92 -6.54
C PRO A 55 0.57 8.17 -7.04
N HIS A 56 -0.71 8.01 -7.35
CA HIS A 56 -1.62 9.15 -7.50
C HIS A 56 -1.76 9.91 -6.18
N LYS A 57 -2.21 11.16 -6.26
CA LYS A 57 -2.49 11.98 -5.08
C LYS A 57 -3.47 11.27 -4.14
N GLY A 58 -3.16 11.21 -2.84
CA GLY A 58 -4.02 10.56 -1.86
C GLY A 58 -5.45 11.10 -1.87
N ILE A 59 -6.44 10.21 -1.80
CA ILE A 59 -7.87 10.53 -1.63
C ILE A 59 -8.20 10.31 -0.15
N LYS A 60 -8.71 11.34 0.53
CA LYS A 60 -9.05 11.21 1.95
C LYS A 60 -10.38 10.47 2.10
N MET A 61 -10.35 9.33 2.78
CA MET A 61 -11.54 8.58 3.19
C MET A 61 -11.58 8.53 4.72
N LYS A 62 -12.77 8.68 5.31
CA LYS A 62 -12.93 8.62 6.77
C LYS A 62 -13.02 7.18 7.22
N MET A 63 -12.44 6.87 8.38
CA MET A 63 -12.69 5.58 9.01
C MET A 63 -14.09 5.62 9.63
N SER A 64 -14.97 4.70 9.24
CA SER A 64 -16.23 4.50 9.94
C SER A 64 -15.94 3.80 11.27
N VAL A 65 -16.54 4.31 12.35
CA VAL A 65 -16.43 3.77 13.72
C VAL A 65 -17.51 2.71 13.95
#